data_AF-A0A6B8M6R3-F1
#
_entry.id   AF-A0A6B8M6R3-F1
#
_cell.length_a   1.000
_cell.length_b   1.000
_cell.length_c   1.000
_cell.angle_alpha   90.00
_cell.angle_beta   90.00
_cell.angle_gamma   90.00
#
_symmetry.space_group_name_H-M   'P 1'
#
loop_
_entity.id
_entity.type
_entity.pdbx_description
1 polymer ?
#
loop_
_entity_poly.entity_id
_entity_poly.type
_entity_poly.pdbx_seq_one_letter_code
_entity_poly.pdbx_strand_id
1 'polypeptide(L)'
;MRLAEAYASATAEEIEAALAGGKLIVYSVGRPPSANHKITRSSALAEYTFASPAFDDAKTPVFTENGAVAQHVGTPGWARAFSADGAVVADFSVGAGPTEIKCDSISATPGFPIKVVSLKIALPAETVSFEKTEFGHVYITGQDNPYRKLSVRG
;
A
#
# COMPACT_ATOMS: atom_id res chain seq x y z
N MET A 1 -4.16 2.67 -2.22
CA MET A 1 -3.31 1.45 -2.27
C MET A 1 -3.81 0.49 -3.36
N ARG A 2 -3.17 -0.65 -3.63
CA ARG A 2 -3.67 -1.67 -4.57
C ARG A 2 -3.64 -3.02 -3.87
N LEU A 3 -4.79 -3.63 -3.70
CA LEU A 3 -4.90 -4.96 -3.10
C LEU A 3 -4.55 -6.02 -4.13
N ALA A 4 -4.01 -7.13 -3.64
CA ALA A 4 -3.99 -8.35 -4.42
C ALA A 4 -5.42 -8.86 -4.61
N GLU A 5 -5.66 -9.56 -5.71
CA GLU A 5 -6.97 -10.06 -6.10
C GLU A 5 -7.65 -10.91 -5.00
N ALA A 6 -6.87 -11.72 -4.28
CA ALA A 6 -7.34 -12.53 -3.17
C ALA A 6 -7.91 -11.70 -1.99
N TYR A 7 -7.53 -10.43 -1.88
CA TYR A 7 -7.95 -9.52 -0.82
C TYR A 7 -8.86 -8.41 -1.34
N ALA A 8 -9.38 -8.52 -2.57
CA ALA A 8 -10.18 -7.46 -3.19
C ALA A 8 -11.44 -7.07 -2.40
N SER A 9 -12.01 -8.00 -1.65
CA SER A 9 -13.19 -7.79 -0.79
C SER A 9 -12.85 -7.75 0.70
N ALA A 10 -11.57 -7.74 1.06
CA ALA A 10 -11.14 -7.77 2.45
C ALA A 10 -11.39 -6.42 3.16
N THR A 11 -11.82 -6.46 4.42
CA THR A 11 -11.91 -5.26 5.25
C THR A 11 -10.53 -4.80 5.72
N ALA A 12 -10.44 -3.61 6.32
CA ALA A 12 -9.17 -3.08 6.81
C ALA A 12 -8.60 -3.98 7.91
N GLU A 13 -9.47 -4.50 8.79
CA GLU A 13 -9.12 -5.41 9.87
C GLU A 13 -8.61 -6.76 9.34
N GLU A 14 -9.22 -7.28 8.27
CA GLU A 14 -8.76 -8.52 7.63
C GLU A 14 -7.39 -8.34 6.97
N ILE A 15 -7.12 -7.16 6.40
CA ILE A 15 -5.80 -6.82 5.87
C ILE A 15 -4.78 -6.71 7.01
N GLU A 16 -5.10 -6.01 8.10
CA GLU A 16 -4.20 -5.93 9.27
C GLU A 16 -3.85 -7.31 9.82
N ALA A 17 -4.86 -8.18 9.94
CA ALA A 17 -4.67 -9.56 10.38
C ALA A 17 -3.80 -10.37 9.41
N ALA A 18 -4.01 -10.21 8.10
CA ALA A 18 -3.21 -10.89 7.07
C ALA A 18 -1.74 -10.47 7.07
N LEU A 19 -1.43 -9.27 7.58
CA LEU A 19 -0.07 -8.75 7.71
C LEU A 19 0.65 -9.23 8.97
N ALA A 20 -0.05 -9.82 9.95
CA ALA A 20 0.55 -10.32 11.18
C ALA A 20 1.62 -11.39 10.88
N GLY A 21 2.86 -11.15 11.31
CA GLY A 21 4.00 -12.02 11.01
C GLY A 21 4.46 -12.02 9.54
N GLY A 22 3.87 -11.14 8.71
CA GLY A 22 4.19 -10.98 7.30
C GLY A 22 5.41 -10.11 7.05
N LYS A 23 5.64 -9.78 5.77
CA LYS A 23 6.77 -8.94 5.34
C LYS A 23 6.31 -7.69 4.62
N LEU A 24 7.08 -6.61 4.77
CA LEU A 24 6.95 -5.39 3.98
C LEU A 24 8.28 -5.13 3.28
N ILE A 25 8.28 -5.15 1.95
CA ILE A 25 9.47 -4.83 1.17
C ILE A 25 9.26 -3.49 0.49
N VAL A 26 10.14 -2.53 0.78
CA VAL A 26 10.15 -1.20 0.18
C VAL A 26 10.99 -1.25 -1.09
N TYR A 27 10.49 -0.68 -2.18
CA TYR A 27 11.13 -0.68 -3.48
C TYR A 27 11.37 0.75 -4.00
N SER A 28 12.36 0.86 -4.89
CA SER A 28 12.60 2.09 -5.65
C SER A 28 11.58 2.29 -6.78
N VAL A 29 11.67 3.43 -7.46
CA VAL A 29 10.69 3.93 -8.44
C VAL A 29 10.15 2.89 -9.44
N GLY A 30 8.89 3.08 -9.84
CA GLY A 30 8.18 2.24 -10.80
C GLY A 30 7.25 1.21 -10.16
N ARG A 31 6.19 1.66 -9.49
CA ARG A 31 5.18 0.76 -8.92
C ARG A 31 4.55 -0.12 -10.02
N PRO A 32 4.54 -1.46 -9.87
CA PRO A 32 3.92 -2.36 -10.83
C PRO A 32 2.42 -2.07 -11.02
N PRO A 33 1.84 -2.43 -12.19
CA PRO A 33 0.43 -2.15 -12.48
C PRO A 33 -0.54 -2.85 -11.51
N SER A 34 -0.17 -4.02 -10.97
CA SER A 34 -0.93 -4.76 -9.97
C SER A 34 -0.01 -5.41 -8.93
N ALA A 35 -0.57 -5.74 -7.77
CA ALA A 35 0.14 -6.43 -6.69
C ALA A 35 0.62 -7.83 -7.11
N ASN A 36 -0.10 -8.49 -8.02
CA ASN A 36 0.28 -9.80 -8.57
C ASN A 36 1.39 -9.71 -9.64
N HIS A 37 1.71 -8.52 -10.12
CA HIS A 37 2.70 -8.36 -11.18
C HIS A 37 4.12 -8.61 -10.65
N LYS A 38 4.92 -9.38 -11.42
CA LYS A 38 6.33 -9.63 -11.10
C LYS A 38 7.13 -8.33 -11.11
N ILE A 39 8.00 -8.16 -10.12
CA ILE A 39 8.89 -7.01 -10.01
C ILE A 39 10.15 -7.29 -10.84
N THR A 40 10.44 -6.44 -11.81
CA THR A 40 11.59 -6.61 -12.71
C THR A 40 12.46 -5.35 -12.84
N ARG A 41 11.93 -4.18 -12.47
CA ARG A 41 12.59 -2.88 -12.67
C ARG A 41 12.87 -2.09 -11.39
N SER A 42 12.33 -2.53 -10.25
CA SER A 42 12.54 -1.87 -8.97
C SER A 42 13.44 -2.72 -8.09
N SER A 43 14.50 -2.10 -7.56
CA SER A 43 15.36 -2.73 -6.56
C SER A 43 14.66 -2.71 -5.20
N ALA A 44 14.75 -3.80 -4.45
CA ALA A 44 14.35 -3.81 -3.04
C ALA A 44 15.31 -2.88 -2.29
N LEU A 45 14.79 -1.88 -1.58
CA LEU A 45 15.58 -0.95 -0.79
C LEU A 45 15.74 -1.46 0.64
N ALA A 46 14.65 -1.93 1.25
CA ALA A 46 14.62 -2.37 2.64
C ALA A 46 13.52 -3.42 2.85
N GLU A 47 13.76 -4.38 3.72
CA GLU A 47 12.81 -5.44 4.09
C GLU A 47 12.51 -5.37 5.58
N TYR A 48 11.23 -5.34 5.93
CA TYR A 48 10.73 -5.33 7.29
C TYR A 48 9.89 -6.58 7.54
N THR A 49 9.92 -7.08 8.76
CA THR A 49 9.03 -8.14 9.22
C THR A 49 8.03 -7.55 10.20
N PHE A 50 6.74 -7.72 9.94
CA PHE A 50 5.69 -7.31 10.85
C PHE A 50 5.72 -8.17 12.11
N ALA A 51 5.42 -7.57 13.26
CA ALA A 51 5.12 -8.33 14.46
C ALA A 51 3.77 -9.07 14.32
N SER A 52 3.43 -9.88 15.31
CA SER A 52 2.12 -10.50 15.43
C SER A 52 1.53 -10.13 16.79
N PRO A 53 0.57 -9.20 16.88
CA PRO A 53 -0.14 -8.50 15.78
C PRO A 53 0.72 -7.50 14.97
N ALA A 54 0.35 -7.22 13.72
CA ALA A 54 1.06 -6.28 12.85
C ALA A 54 0.83 -4.80 13.17
N PHE A 55 -0.24 -4.47 13.90
CA PHE A 55 -0.61 -3.11 14.29
C PHE A 55 -0.94 -3.08 15.78
N ASP A 56 -0.65 -1.95 16.42
CA ASP A 56 -1.07 -1.68 17.79
C ASP A 56 -2.50 -1.11 17.87
N ASP A 57 -3.00 -0.87 19.09
CA ASP A 57 -4.33 -0.29 19.33
C ASP A 57 -4.50 1.10 18.70
N ALA A 58 -3.40 1.81 18.44
CA ALA A 58 -3.38 3.12 17.78
C ALA A 58 -3.26 3.02 16.25
N LYS A 59 -3.33 1.81 15.69
CA LYS A 59 -3.16 1.53 14.25
C LYS A 59 -1.79 1.93 13.70
N THR A 60 -0.78 1.91 14.56
CA THR A 60 0.63 2.09 14.17
C THR A 60 1.20 0.74 13.76
N PRO A 61 1.92 0.63 12.64
CA PRO A 61 2.55 -0.62 12.25
C PRO A 61 3.66 -1.00 13.25
N VAL A 62 3.64 -2.25 13.69
CA VAL A 62 4.64 -2.82 14.60
C VAL A 62 5.53 -3.78 13.81
N PHE A 63 6.83 -3.51 13.82
CA PHE A 63 7.84 -4.35 13.19
C PHE A 63 8.69 -5.05 14.25
N THR A 64 9.24 -6.22 13.92
CA THR A 64 10.14 -6.95 14.81
C THR A 64 11.45 -6.18 15.07
N GLU A 65 11.87 -5.36 14.10
CA GLU A 65 13.07 -4.52 14.18
C GLU A 65 12.71 -3.05 14.03
N ASN A 66 13.38 -2.18 14.79
CA ASN A 66 13.19 -0.72 14.74
C ASN A 66 13.99 -0.11 13.58
N GLY A 67 13.50 -0.35 12.37
CA GLY A 67 14.10 0.10 11.12
C GLY A 67 14.82 -1.04 10.40
N ALA A 68 14.79 -0.99 9.08
CA ALA A 68 15.44 -1.97 8.21
C ALA A 68 16.65 -1.32 7.53
N VAL A 69 17.77 -2.03 7.52
CA VAL A 69 19.00 -1.58 6.86
C VAL A 69 18.76 -1.54 5.36
N ALA A 70 18.98 -0.37 4.76
CA ALA A 70 18.90 -0.26 3.32
C ALA A 70 19.99 -1.09 2.65
N GLN A 71 19.63 -1.84 1.61
CA GLN A 71 20.55 -2.68 0.84
C GLN A 71 21.03 -1.98 -0.44
N HIS A 72 20.21 -1.08 -0.98
CA HIS A 72 20.46 -0.40 -2.24
C HIS A 72 20.23 1.11 -2.11
N VAL A 73 20.91 1.90 -2.96
CA VAL A 73 20.68 3.35 -3.06
C VAL A 73 19.39 3.62 -3.81
N GLY A 74 18.57 4.55 -3.31
CA GLY A 74 17.42 5.04 -4.07
C GLY A 74 16.39 5.79 -3.24
N THR A 75 15.39 6.35 -3.92
CA THR A 75 14.24 6.98 -3.26
C THR A 75 13.12 5.94 -3.10
N PRO A 76 12.63 5.68 -1.88
CA PRO A 76 11.44 4.86 -1.65
C PRO A 76 10.25 5.41 -2.45
N GLY A 77 9.66 4.58 -3.31
CA GLY A 77 8.50 4.99 -4.12
C GLY A 77 7.24 4.18 -3.83
N TRP A 78 7.41 2.91 -3.47
CA TRP A 78 6.31 2.01 -3.17
C TRP A 78 6.80 0.84 -2.31
N ALA A 79 5.87 0.10 -1.70
CA ALA A 79 6.18 -1.09 -0.94
C ALA A 79 5.18 -2.21 -1.26
N ARG A 80 5.64 -3.45 -1.19
CA ARG A 80 4.79 -4.64 -1.26
C ARG A 80 4.71 -5.29 0.10
N ALA A 81 3.50 -5.58 0.53
CA ALA A 81 3.26 -6.37 1.72
C ALA A 81 2.88 -7.80 1.37
N PHE A 82 3.38 -8.71 2.17
CA PHE A 82 3.18 -10.15 2.07
C PHE A 82 2.65 -10.69 3.40
N SER A 83 1.81 -11.70 3.35
CA SER A 83 1.37 -12.44 4.53
C SER A 83 2.51 -13.29 5.10
N ALA A 84 2.31 -13.89 6.28
CA ALA A 84 3.26 -14.82 6.87
C ALA A 84 3.61 -16.01 5.95
N ASP A 85 2.65 -16.45 5.12
CA ASP A 85 2.82 -17.52 4.13
C ASP A 85 3.52 -17.05 2.84
N GLY A 86 3.85 -15.77 2.73
CA GLY A 86 4.50 -15.16 1.56
C GLY A 86 3.54 -14.79 0.43
N ALA A 87 2.22 -14.88 0.63
CA ALA A 87 1.24 -14.41 -0.35
C ALA A 87 1.23 -12.88 -0.42
N VAL A 88 1.10 -12.31 -1.62
CA VAL A 88 0.99 -10.85 -1.76
C VAL A 88 -0.35 -10.38 -1.22
N VAL A 89 -0.31 -9.40 -0.32
CA VAL A 89 -1.52 -8.79 0.27
C VAL A 89 -1.86 -7.49 -0.43
N ALA A 90 -0.89 -6.56 -0.50
CA ALA A 90 -1.12 -5.22 -1.02
C ALA A 90 0.17 -4.53 -1.48
N ASP A 91 0.02 -3.63 -2.43
CA ASP A 91 1.02 -2.62 -2.76
C ASP A 91 0.61 -1.27 -2.14
N PHE A 92 1.56 -0.60 -1.51
CA PHE A 92 1.43 0.72 -0.89
C PHE A 92 2.32 1.73 -1.60
N SER A 93 1.91 3.00 -1.59
CA SER A 93 2.79 4.09 -2.06
C SER A 93 3.63 4.58 -0.87
N VAL A 94 4.89 4.92 -1.14
CA VAL A 94 5.84 5.38 -0.13
C VAL A 94 6.39 6.74 -0.57
N GLY A 95 6.47 7.71 0.34
CA GLY A 95 7.09 9.00 0.04
C GLY A 95 6.73 10.15 1.00
N ALA A 96 7.24 11.35 0.67
CA ALA A 96 6.98 12.57 1.44
C ALA A 96 5.59 13.18 1.17
N GLY A 97 4.98 12.89 0.01
CA GLY A 97 3.64 13.38 -0.39
C GLY A 97 2.47 12.66 0.30
N PRO A 98 1.21 12.82 -0.14
CA PRO A 98 0.06 12.12 0.44
C PRO A 98 0.07 10.62 0.06
N THR A 99 0.97 9.86 0.67
CA THR A 99 1.18 8.42 0.46
C THR A 99 0.74 7.62 1.67
N GLU A 100 0.46 6.32 1.47
CA GLU A 100 0.02 5.43 2.54
C GLU A 100 1.13 5.16 3.57
N ILE A 101 2.38 5.06 3.13
CA ILE A 101 3.53 4.85 3.98
C ILE A 101 4.37 6.12 4.08
N LYS A 102 4.75 6.45 5.31
CA LYS A 102 5.73 7.49 5.66
C LYS A 102 6.98 6.87 6.24
N CYS A 103 8.12 7.27 5.71
CA CYS A 103 9.42 6.94 6.26
C CYS A 103 10.01 8.15 6.98
N ASP A 104 10.93 7.90 7.91
CA ASP A 104 11.75 8.92 8.57
C ASP A 104 12.70 9.63 7.59
N SER A 105 13.13 8.92 6.56
CA SER A 105 13.93 9.41 5.45
C SER A 105 13.36 8.97 4.10
N ILE A 106 13.48 9.83 3.10
CA ILE A 106 13.13 9.54 1.70
C ILE A 106 14.35 9.21 0.84
N SER A 107 15.51 9.00 1.44
CA SER A 107 16.73 8.57 0.77
C SER A 107 17.25 7.29 1.41
N ALA A 108 17.25 6.20 0.64
CA ALA A 108 17.90 4.96 1.00
C ALA A 108 19.37 5.03 0.61
N THR A 109 20.25 4.81 1.59
CA THR A 109 21.69 4.66 1.41
C THR A 109 22.11 3.35 2.07
N PRO A 110 22.83 2.46 1.36
CA PRO A 110 23.25 1.18 1.93
C PRO A 110 23.91 1.32 3.29
N GLY A 111 23.52 0.48 4.24
CA GLY A 111 24.05 0.48 5.61
C GLY A 111 23.37 1.48 6.55
N PHE A 112 22.52 2.38 6.05
CA PHE A 112 21.70 3.26 6.90
C PHE A 112 20.31 2.67 7.09
N PRO A 113 19.78 2.65 8.33
CA PRO A 113 18.43 2.18 8.58
C PRO A 113 17.40 3.18 8.06
N ILE A 114 16.31 2.65 7.51
CA ILE A 114 15.09 3.40 7.20
C ILE A 114 14.02 2.95 8.18
N LYS A 115 13.24 3.88 8.72
CA LYS A 115 12.14 3.57 9.63
C LYS A 115 10.82 3.94 8.99
N VAL A 116 9.85 3.05 9.08
CA VAL A 116 8.46 3.34 8.75
C VAL A 116 7.81 4.02 9.95
N VAL A 117 7.42 5.28 9.78
CA VAL A 117 6.82 6.12 10.83
C VAL A 117 5.31 5.94 10.87
N SER A 118 4.68 5.77 9.71
CA SER A 118 3.24 5.45 9.65
C SER A 118 2.92 4.63 8.40
N LEU A 119 1.91 3.79 8.54
CA LEU A 119 1.30 3.02 7.46
C LEU A 119 -0.21 3.14 7.63
N LYS A 120 -0.88 3.69 6.63
CA LYS A 120 -2.35 3.82 6.62
C LYS A 120 -2.96 2.84 5.63
N ILE A 121 -3.88 2.01 6.11
CA ILE A 121 -4.69 1.14 5.26
C ILE A 121 -5.87 1.97 4.75
N ALA A 122 -5.69 2.60 3.60
CA ALA A 122 -6.76 3.30 2.89
C ALA A 122 -7.40 2.33 1.90
N LEU A 123 -8.41 1.59 2.37
CA LEU A 123 -9.33 0.90 1.47
C LEU A 123 -9.95 1.93 0.52
N PRO A 124 -10.08 1.62 -0.79
CA PRO A 124 -10.83 2.49 -1.67
C PRO A 124 -12.27 2.52 -1.17
N ALA A 125 -12.68 3.63 -0.57
CA ALA A 125 -14.09 3.89 -0.35
C ALA A 125 -14.68 4.21 -1.72
N GLU A 126 -15.45 3.27 -2.29
CA GLU A 126 -16.17 3.52 -3.51
C GLU A 126 -17.32 4.48 -3.19
N THR A 127 -17.10 5.79 -3.39
CA THR A 127 -18.18 6.77 -3.31
C THR A 127 -19.02 6.64 -4.58
N VAL A 128 -20.01 5.75 -4.54
CA VAL A 128 -21.03 5.67 -5.59
C VAL A 128 -22.05 6.79 -5.34
N SER A 129 -21.95 7.88 -6.11
CA SER A 129 -22.95 8.95 -6.11
C SER A 129 -24.04 8.66 -7.13
N PHE A 130 -25.28 8.43 -6.68
CA PHE A 130 -26.43 8.20 -7.55
C PHE A 130 -27.08 9.52 -7.96
N GLU A 131 -26.43 10.27 -8.84
CA GLU A 131 -27.05 11.47 -9.43
C GLU A 131 -27.87 11.07 -10.67
N LYS A 132 -29.20 10.96 -10.50
CA LYS A 132 -30.12 10.74 -11.62
C LYS A 132 -30.25 12.03 -12.44
N THR A 133 -29.50 12.11 -13.54
CA THR A 133 -29.73 13.14 -14.56
C THR A 133 -31.02 12.86 -15.34
N GLU A 134 -31.61 13.89 -15.95
CA GLU A 134 -32.84 13.77 -16.76
C GLU A 134 -32.77 12.70 -17.87
N PHE A 135 -31.57 12.26 -18.24
CA PHE A 135 -31.30 11.27 -19.29
C PHE A 135 -30.91 9.86 -18.77
N GLY A 136 -31.09 9.56 -17.48
CA GLY A 136 -30.88 8.20 -16.94
C GLY A 136 -29.42 7.75 -16.82
N HIS A 137 -28.46 8.68 -16.88
CA HIS A 137 -27.05 8.35 -16.68
C HIS A 137 -26.74 8.17 -15.19
N VAL A 138 -26.00 7.11 -14.87
CA VAL A 138 -25.36 6.87 -13.56
C VAL A 138 -23.88 7.24 -13.68
N TYR A 139 -23.35 7.99 -12.71
CA TYR A 139 -21.92 8.32 -12.66
C TYR A 139 -21.24 7.59 -11.51
N ILE A 140 -20.19 6.85 -11.83
CA ILE A 140 -19.26 6.29 -10.85
C ILE A 140 -18.02 7.19 -10.85
N THR A 141 -17.71 7.83 -9.73
CA THR A 141 -16.55 8.73 -9.62
C THR A 141 -15.40 7.99 -8.95
N GLY A 142 -14.24 7.92 -9.61
CA GLY A 142 -13.04 7.32 -9.02
C GLY A 142 -12.45 8.18 -7.91
N GLN A 143 -12.03 7.57 -6.80
CA GLN A 143 -11.42 8.28 -5.66
C GLN A 143 -10.10 8.97 -6.03
N ASP A 144 -9.30 8.35 -6.91
CA ASP A 144 -7.98 8.85 -7.30
C ASP A 144 -8.04 10.23 -7.98
N ASN A 145 -9.18 10.55 -8.59
CA ASN A 145 -9.38 11.78 -9.32
C ASN A 145 -10.88 12.12 -9.39
N PRO A 146 -11.35 13.19 -8.71
CA PRO A 146 -12.77 13.57 -8.71
C PRO A 146 -13.32 13.94 -10.09
N TYR A 147 -12.45 14.16 -11.08
CA TYR A 147 -12.82 14.41 -12.48
C TYR A 147 -12.95 13.14 -13.32
N ARG A 148 -12.52 11.97 -12.80
CA ARG A 148 -12.60 10.69 -13.51
C ARG A 148 -13.93 10.02 -13.21
N LYS A 149 -14.93 10.32 -14.04
CA LYS A 149 -16.28 9.77 -13.95
C LYS A 149 -16.51 8.72 -15.04
N LEU A 150 -17.00 7.55 -14.66
CA LEU A 150 -17.53 6.54 -15.58
C LEU A 150 -19.04 6.72 -15.67
N SER A 151 -19.56 6.96 -16.87
CA SER A 151 -21.00 7.03 -17.08
C SER A 151 -21.52 5.67 -17.52
N VAL A 152 -22.53 5.16 -16.81
CA VAL A 152 -23.24 3.91 -17.13
C VAL A 152 -24.69 4.26 -17.43
N ARG A 153 -25.24 3.71 -18.51
CA ARG A 153 -26.67 3.80 -18.82
C ARG A 153 -27.34 2.48 -18.42
N GLY A 154 -28.40 2.58 -17.61
CA GLY A 154 -29.36 1.50 -17.38
C GLY A 154 -30.54 1.63 -18.34
#